data_AF-A0A7V3LHR1-F1
#
_entry.id   AF-A0A7V3LHR1-F1
#
_cell.length_a   1.000
_cell.length_b   1.000
_cell.length_c   1.000
_cell.angle_alpha   90.00
_cell.angle_beta   90.00
_cell.angle_gamma   90.00
#
_symmetry.space_group_name_H-M   'P 1'
#
loop_
_entity.id
_entity.type
_entity.pdbx_description
1 polymer ?
#
loop_
_entity_poly.entity_id
_entity_poly.type
_entity_poly.pdbx_seq_one_letter_code
_entity_poly.pdbx_strand_id
1 'polypeptide(L)'
;MPAGAPPGPETEPETSFRLEEVQLTQRYYNESRFVHRIRDIVENLGKPRANLTRVPGATPRALVTIYWDIVWYQYLVDLRRDLPSDHERVTLYREGMDLEQLAYYYKEKNAVVNDDGRLDASELEVRLLSDPSALITEMSAEEARLLDDATEEIWGQHSAPEFKWDD
;
A
#
# COMPACT_ATOMS: atom_id res chain seq x y z
N MET A 1 -39.19 4.53 19.79
CA MET A 1 -37.84 3.98 19.99
C MET A 1 -37.23 3.78 18.61
N PRO A 2 -36.40 4.70 18.09
CA PRO A 2 -35.75 4.46 16.80
C PRO A 2 -34.67 3.39 16.97
N ALA A 3 -34.72 2.39 16.12
CA ALA A 3 -33.74 1.32 15.98
C ALA A 3 -32.37 1.93 15.63
N GLY A 4 -31.32 1.50 16.34
CA GLY A 4 -29.95 1.87 16.02
C GLY A 4 -29.62 1.43 14.60
N ALA A 5 -29.18 2.38 13.78
CA ALA A 5 -28.57 2.08 12.50
C ALA A 5 -27.38 1.12 12.72
N PRO A 6 -27.13 0.16 11.81
CA PRO A 6 -25.87 -0.56 11.83
C PRO A 6 -24.73 0.47 11.70
N PRO A 7 -23.56 0.26 12.34
CA PRO A 7 -22.39 1.04 11.99
C PRO A 7 -22.19 0.87 10.48
N GLY A 8 -22.24 1.97 9.73
CA GLY A 8 -21.83 1.96 8.33
C GLY A 8 -20.41 1.42 8.24
N PRO A 9 -19.97 0.93 7.07
CA PRO A 9 -18.60 0.46 6.91
C PRO A 9 -17.69 1.60 7.39
N GLU A 10 -17.01 1.34 8.51
CA GLU A 10 -15.94 2.18 8.99
C GLU A 10 -15.06 2.41 7.78
N THR A 11 -15.00 3.66 7.32
CA THR A 11 -14.17 4.05 6.20
C THR A 11 -12.75 3.76 6.64
N GLU A 12 -12.29 2.53 6.37
CA GLU A 12 -10.89 2.13 6.45
C GLU A 12 -10.16 3.25 5.72
N PRO A 13 -9.30 4.00 6.41
CA PRO A 13 -8.79 5.24 5.86
C PRO A 13 -8.11 4.87 4.53
N GLU A 14 -8.61 5.45 3.43
CA GLU A 14 -8.22 5.26 2.02
C GLU A 14 -6.75 5.63 1.76
N THR A 15 -5.87 5.02 2.53
CA THR A 15 -4.43 5.25 2.63
C THR A 15 -3.69 3.99 2.20
N SER A 16 -4.39 3.12 1.46
CA SER A 16 -3.80 1.95 0.83
C SER A 16 -2.66 2.40 -0.08
N PHE A 17 -1.48 1.88 0.21
CA PHE A 17 -0.29 2.06 -0.61
C PHE A 17 -0.55 1.44 -1.99
N ARG A 18 -0.20 2.13 -3.09
CA ARG A 18 -0.20 1.48 -4.41
C ARG A 18 1.05 0.63 -4.59
N LEU A 19 0.96 -0.42 -5.40
CA LEU A 19 2.10 -1.28 -5.73
C LEU A 19 3.29 -0.47 -6.27
N GLU A 20 3.04 0.45 -7.20
CA GLU A 20 4.07 1.34 -7.76
C GLU A 20 4.75 2.20 -6.68
N GLU A 21 3.99 2.68 -5.69
CA GLU A 21 4.50 3.54 -4.63
C GLU A 21 5.40 2.73 -3.68
N VAL A 22 5.04 1.47 -3.39
CA VAL A 22 5.88 0.55 -2.59
C VAL A 22 7.20 0.29 -3.29
N GLN A 23 7.17 -0.03 -4.60
CA GLN A 23 8.38 -0.30 -5.38
C GLN A 23 9.29 0.92 -5.48
N LEU A 24 8.72 2.10 -5.72
CA LEU A 24 9.47 3.36 -5.73
C LEU A 24 10.06 3.68 -4.36
N THR A 25 9.29 3.48 -3.28
CA THR A 25 9.77 3.68 -1.90
C THR A 25 10.96 2.79 -1.59
N GLN A 26 10.85 1.49 -1.89
CA GLN A 26 11.92 0.53 -1.72
C GLN A 26 13.17 0.92 -2.50
N ARG A 27 13.00 1.29 -3.77
CA ARG A 27 14.12 1.71 -4.62
C ARG A 27 14.81 2.96 -4.08
N TYR A 28 14.05 4.02 -3.80
CA TYR A 28 14.59 5.30 -3.36
C TYR A 28 15.22 5.23 -1.97
N TYR A 29 14.63 4.47 -1.06
CA TYR A 29 15.23 4.20 0.23
C TYR A 29 16.56 3.44 0.06
N ASN A 30 16.59 2.40 -0.77
CA ASN A 30 17.78 1.58 -1.01
C ASN A 30 18.91 2.31 -1.74
N GLU A 31 18.61 3.36 -2.51
CA GLU A 31 19.58 4.25 -3.14
C GLU A 31 20.07 5.35 -2.19
N SER A 32 19.46 5.49 -1.01
CA SER A 32 19.77 6.57 -0.06
C SER A 32 20.97 6.25 0.85
N ARG A 33 21.59 7.29 1.40
CA ARG A 33 22.68 7.15 2.39
C ARG A 33 22.24 6.51 3.70
N PHE A 34 20.93 6.43 3.97
CA PHE A 34 20.41 5.88 5.22
C PHE A 34 20.57 4.35 5.31
N VAL A 35 20.72 3.66 4.18
CA VAL A 35 20.99 2.21 4.15
C VAL A 35 22.22 1.87 4.98
N HIS A 36 23.32 2.60 4.80
CA HIS A 36 24.54 2.41 5.57
C HIS A 36 24.30 2.62 7.06
N ARG A 37 23.64 3.73 7.42
CA ARG A 37 23.32 4.02 8.83
C ARG A 37 22.49 2.89 9.46
N ILE A 38 21.48 2.41 8.76
CA ILE A 38 20.63 1.33 9.27
C ILE A 38 21.40 0.02 9.36
N ARG A 39 22.25 -0.30 8.39
CA ARG A 39 23.13 -1.47 8.44
C ARG A 39 23.97 -1.50 9.72
N ASP A 40 24.67 -0.41 10.02
CA ASP A 40 25.47 -0.30 11.25
C ASP A 40 24.62 -0.53 12.51
N ILE A 41 23.37 -0.05 12.52
CA ILE A 41 22.44 -0.25 13.65
C ILE A 41 21.98 -1.71 13.73
N VAL A 42 21.66 -2.34 12.58
CA VAL A 42 21.27 -3.76 12.50
C VAL A 42 22.38 -4.67 13.03
N GLU A 43 23.65 -4.37 12.71
CA GLU A 43 24.80 -5.14 13.21
C GLU A 43 24.94 -5.06 14.74
N ASN A 44 24.49 -3.98 15.37
CA ASN A 44 24.59 -3.78 16.82
C ASN A 44 23.35 -4.23 17.59
N LEU A 45 22.14 -4.03 17.04
CA LEU A 45 20.85 -4.22 17.72
C LEU A 45 20.06 -5.43 17.20
N GLY A 46 20.52 -6.06 16.12
CA GLY A 46 19.82 -7.17 15.46
C GLY A 46 18.71 -6.70 14.52
N LYS A 47 17.79 -7.61 14.20
CA LYS A 47 16.80 -7.42 13.12
C LYS A 47 15.72 -6.39 13.49
N PRO A 48 15.65 -5.23 12.80
CA PRO A 48 14.55 -4.29 12.97
C PRO A 48 13.25 -4.82 12.39
N ARG A 49 12.16 -4.18 12.80
CA ARG A 49 10.88 -4.23 12.11
C ARG A 49 10.72 -2.97 11.26
N ALA A 50 10.03 -3.09 10.14
CA ALA A 50 9.72 -1.94 9.30
C ALA A 50 8.22 -1.84 8.99
N ASN A 51 7.78 -0.60 8.85
CA ASN A 51 6.44 -0.22 8.44
C ASN A 51 6.53 0.84 7.33
N LEU A 52 5.78 0.67 6.27
CA LEU A 52 5.55 1.65 5.21
C LEU A 52 4.14 2.19 5.37
N THR A 53 4.02 3.50 5.50
CA THR A 53 2.72 4.20 5.51
C THR A 53 2.70 5.29 4.45
N ARG A 54 1.63 5.34 3.63
CA ARG A 54 1.47 6.37 2.62
C ARG A 54 1.06 7.66 3.30
N VAL A 55 1.67 8.78 2.92
CA VAL A 55 1.32 10.09 3.45
C VAL A 55 0.25 10.71 2.54
N PRO A 56 -0.99 10.90 3.00
CA PRO A 56 -2.02 11.57 2.22
C PRO A 56 -1.63 13.04 2.00
N GLY A 57 -1.72 13.51 0.76
CA GLY A 57 -1.39 14.89 0.41
C GLY A 57 -1.31 15.13 -1.09
N ALA A 58 -1.14 16.39 -1.48
CA ALA A 58 -1.00 16.79 -2.88
C ALA A 58 0.26 16.24 -3.55
N THR A 59 1.26 15.85 -2.76
CA THR A 59 2.52 15.26 -3.24
C THR A 59 2.59 13.79 -2.83
N PRO A 60 2.89 12.86 -3.75
CA PRO A 60 3.01 11.45 -3.43
C PRO A 60 4.26 11.25 -2.54
N ARG A 61 4.03 10.91 -1.28
CA ARG A 61 5.07 10.71 -0.27
C ARG A 61 4.82 9.45 0.52
N ALA A 62 5.90 8.79 0.88
CA ALA A 62 5.90 7.56 1.66
C ALA A 62 6.68 7.77 2.95
N LEU A 63 6.20 7.17 4.03
CA LEU A 63 6.87 7.17 5.33
C LEU A 63 7.37 5.76 5.62
N VAL A 64 8.68 5.62 5.78
CA VAL A 64 9.36 4.38 6.14
C VAL A 64 9.73 4.46 7.61
N THR A 65 9.03 3.71 8.44
CA THR A 65 9.31 3.59 9.87
C THR A 65 10.12 2.33 10.12
N ILE A 66 11.33 2.46 10.64
CA ILE A 66 12.20 1.35 11.02
C ILE A 66 12.38 1.40 12.52
N TYR A 67 12.08 0.31 13.22
CA TYR A 67 12.05 0.30 14.66
C TYR A 67 12.58 -1.00 15.27
N TRP A 68 13.25 -0.82 16.40
CA TRP A 68 13.72 -1.82 17.34
C TRP A 68 12.98 -1.64 18.66
N ASP A 69 13.23 -2.52 19.62
CA ASP A 69 12.61 -2.47 20.95
C ASP A 69 12.89 -1.15 21.69
N ILE A 70 14.05 -0.53 21.44
CA ILE A 70 14.54 0.64 22.18
C ILE A 70 14.74 1.90 21.32
N VAL A 71 14.55 1.83 20.01
CA VAL A 71 14.81 2.96 19.11
C VAL A 71 14.01 2.83 17.82
N TRP A 72 13.60 3.95 17.25
CA TRP A 72 12.92 4.00 15.97
C TRP A 72 13.33 5.22 15.15
N TYR A 73 13.21 5.07 13.84
CA TYR A 73 13.53 6.09 12.84
C TYR A 73 12.42 6.12 11.80
N GLN A 74 11.99 7.33 11.44
CA GLN A 74 11.01 7.60 10.41
C GLN A 74 11.67 8.39 9.29
N TYR A 75 11.65 7.82 8.09
CA TYR A 75 12.17 8.44 6.88
C TYR A 75 11.02 8.82 5.97
N LEU A 76 11.04 10.05 5.48
CA LEU A 76 10.09 10.53 4.49
C LEU A 76 10.72 10.41 3.10
N VAL A 77 10.06 9.67 2.22
CA VAL A 77 10.47 9.42 0.85
C VAL A 77 9.54 10.19 -0.09
N ASP A 78 10.10 11.09 -0.89
CA ASP A 78 9.37 11.81 -1.92
C ASP A 78 9.33 10.98 -3.22
N LEU A 79 8.11 10.61 -3.64
CA LEU A 79 7.89 9.76 -4.81
C LEU A 79 7.74 10.57 -6.10
N ARG A 80 7.88 11.91 -6.06
CA ARG A 80 7.83 12.74 -7.26
C ARG A 80 8.96 12.41 -8.22
N ARG A 81 8.63 12.22 -9.49
CA ARG A 81 9.63 12.01 -10.55
C ARG A 81 10.44 13.29 -10.81
N ASP A 82 9.77 14.44 -10.77
CA ASP A 82 10.36 15.77 -11.03
C ASP A 82 10.97 16.40 -9.76
N LEU A 83 11.72 15.60 -8.98
CA LEU A 83 12.40 16.15 -7.81
C LEU A 83 13.68 16.87 -8.28
N PRO A 84 13.86 18.17 -7.96
CA PRO A 84 15.10 18.87 -8.31
C PRO A 84 16.30 18.16 -7.68
N SER A 85 17.42 18.09 -8.42
CA SER A 85 18.63 17.36 -8.00
C SER A 85 19.24 17.85 -6.69
N ASP A 86 18.88 19.07 -6.27
CA ASP A 86 19.32 19.68 -5.00
C ASP A 86 18.51 19.19 -3.79
N HIS A 87 17.34 18.57 -4.02
CA HIS A 87 16.50 18.06 -2.94
C HIS A 87 16.81 16.61 -2.62
N GLU A 88 16.92 16.33 -1.32
CA GLU A 88 17.11 14.98 -0.84
C GLU A 88 15.81 14.20 -0.96
N ARG A 89 15.84 13.14 -1.77
CA ARG A 89 14.66 12.31 -2.05
C ARG A 89 14.15 11.57 -0.81
N VAL A 90 15.06 11.17 0.06
CA VAL A 90 14.76 10.50 1.33
C VAL A 90 15.27 11.41 2.42
N THR A 91 14.46 11.74 3.42
CA THR A 91 14.89 12.59 4.53
C THR A 91 14.53 11.93 5.84
N LEU A 92 15.34 12.14 6.88
CA LEU A 92 14.96 11.74 8.23
C LEU A 92 13.87 12.69 8.72
N TYR A 93 12.66 12.16 8.89
CA TYR A 93 11.51 12.92 9.36
C TYR A 93 11.49 13.02 10.88
N ARG A 94 11.71 11.89 11.55
CA ARG A 94 11.68 11.81 13.02
C ARG A 94 12.48 10.61 13.50
N GLU A 95 13.05 10.68 14.70
CA GLU A 95 13.66 9.54 15.39
C GLU A 95 13.31 9.61 16.88
N GLY A 96 13.35 8.49 17.57
CA GLY A 96 13.06 8.42 18.99
C GLY A 96 13.59 7.15 19.64
N MET A 97 13.73 7.17 20.97
CA MET A 97 14.25 6.07 21.77
C MET A 97 13.17 5.32 22.56
N ASP A 98 11.91 5.60 22.26
CA ASP A 98 10.78 5.02 22.98
C ASP A 98 9.66 4.71 22.00
N LEU A 99 9.31 3.42 21.89
CA LEU A 99 8.29 2.95 20.99
C LEU A 99 6.90 3.48 21.35
N GLU A 100 6.62 3.85 22.60
CA GLU A 100 5.31 4.40 22.99
C GLU A 100 5.05 5.76 22.34
N GLN A 101 6.11 6.51 21.98
CA GLN A 101 5.99 7.73 21.17
C GLN A 101 5.53 7.46 19.73
N LEU A 102 5.65 6.22 19.26
CA LEU A 102 5.22 5.82 17.92
C LEU A 102 3.75 5.37 17.97
N ALA A 103 2.93 5.93 17.09
CA ALA A 103 1.53 5.56 17.01
C ALA A 103 1.34 4.08 16.61
N TYR A 104 0.24 3.47 17.06
CA TYR A 104 0.00 2.03 16.92
C TYR A 104 0.08 1.53 15.47
N TYR A 105 -0.44 2.30 14.51
CA TYR A 105 -0.46 1.96 13.09
C TYR A 105 0.95 1.92 12.45
N TYR A 106 1.92 2.64 13.00
CA TYR A 106 3.33 2.57 12.54
C TYR A 106 4.09 1.37 13.14
N LYS A 107 3.52 0.70 14.14
CA LYS A 107 4.06 -0.55 14.72
C LYS A 107 3.58 -1.79 13.99
N GLU A 108 2.72 -1.64 12.97
CA GLU A 108 2.31 -2.78 12.16
C GLU A 108 3.45 -3.20 11.23
N LYS A 109 3.95 -4.43 11.40
CA LYS A 109 5.03 -4.92 10.52
C LYS A 109 4.45 -5.24 9.14
N ASN A 110 4.77 -4.40 8.16
CA ASN A 110 4.41 -4.65 6.75
C ASN A 110 5.64 -4.68 5.81
N ALA A 111 6.84 -4.41 6.33
CA ALA A 111 8.08 -4.57 5.60
C ALA A 111 9.18 -5.12 6.51
N VAL A 112 10.27 -5.54 5.87
CA VAL A 112 11.47 -6.07 6.53
C VAL A 112 12.67 -5.25 6.06
N VAL A 113 13.65 -5.10 6.94
CA VAL A 113 14.97 -4.60 6.54
C VAL A 113 15.96 -5.75 6.69
N ASN A 114 16.71 -6.01 5.63
CA ASN A 114 17.72 -7.06 5.58
C ASN A 114 18.98 -6.66 6.36
N ASP A 115 19.88 -7.62 6.60
CA ASP A 115 21.12 -7.39 7.36
C ASP A 115 22.05 -6.34 6.70
N ASP A 116 21.90 -6.08 5.40
CA ASP A 116 22.60 -5.00 4.67
C ASP A 116 21.98 -3.60 4.89
N GLY A 117 20.93 -3.48 5.72
CA GLY A 117 20.21 -2.22 5.94
C GLY A 117 19.22 -1.84 4.84
N ARG A 118 19.02 -2.74 3.86
CA ARG A 118 18.11 -2.54 2.72
C ARG A 118 16.68 -2.90 3.06
N LEU A 119 15.74 -2.07 2.61
CA LEU A 119 14.31 -2.29 2.76
C LEU A 119 13.81 -3.31 1.74
N ASP A 120 13.01 -4.26 2.24
CA ASP A 120 12.27 -5.26 1.48
C ASP A 120 10.78 -5.17 1.86
N ALA A 121 9.95 -4.80 0.88
CA ALA A 121 8.52 -4.68 1.02
C ALA A 121 7.77 -5.74 0.20
N SER A 122 8.44 -6.84 -0.18
CA SER A 122 7.85 -7.88 -1.03
C SER A 122 6.59 -8.49 -0.39
N GLU A 123 6.56 -8.64 0.94
CA GLU A 123 5.37 -9.10 1.67
C GLU A 123 4.18 -8.14 1.48
N LEU A 124 4.42 -6.82 1.49
CA LEU A 124 3.39 -5.81 1.24
C LEU A 124 2.95 -5.82 -0.22
N GLU A 125 3.88 -5.95 -1.16
CA GLU A 125 3.58 -6.07 -2.60
C GLU A 125 2.68 -7.28 -2.88
N VAL A 126 3.00 -8.44 -2.31
CA VAL A 126 2.19 -9.66 -2.45
C VAL A 126 0.80 -9.48 -1.85
N ARG A 127 0.69 -8.83 -0.68
CA ARG A 127 -0.62 -8.51 -0.08
C ARG A 127 -1.45 -7.61 -0.99
N LEU A 128 -0.86 -6.55 -1.54
CA LEU A 128 -1.53 -5.64 -2.47
C LEU A 128 -1.94 -6.33 -3.77
N LEU A 129 -1.15 -7.28 -4.27
CA LEU A 129 -1.48 -8.09 -5.44
C LEU A 129 -2.57 -9.14 -5.17
N SER A 130 -2.66 -9.62 -3.91
CA SER A 130 -3.63 -10.63 -3.50
C SER A 130 -4.98 -10.03 -3.11
N ASP A 131 -5.05 -8.72 -2.92
CA ASP A 131 -6.26 -8.00 -2.60
C ASP A 131 -6.99 -7.57 -3.90
N PRO A 132 -8.10 -8.23 -4.28
CA PRO A 132 -8.80 -7.94 -5.52
C PRO A 132 -9.39 -6.52 -5.54
N SER A 133 -9.51 -5.85 -4.38
CA SER A 133 -10.00 -4.47 -4.29
C SER A 133 -8.94 -3.43 -4.64
N ALA A 134 -7.64 -3.74 -4.50
CA ALA A 134 -6.55 -2.87 -4.95
C ALA A 134 -6.37 -2.88 -6.48
N LEU A 135 -6.83 -3.94 -7.16
CA LEU A 135 -6.88 -4.07 -8.61
C LEU A 135 -8.04 -3.29 -9.27
N ILE A 136 -8.97 -2.71 -8.50
CA ILE A 136 -10.19 -2.08 -9.06
C ILE A 136 -9.93 -0.65 -9.57
N THR A 137 -8.80 0.00 -9.25
CA THR A 137 -8.51 1.35 -9.75
C THR A 137 -7.89 1.35 -11.15
N GLU A 138 -8.35 0.50 -12.07
CA GLU A 138 -8.10 0.68 -13.50
C GLU A 138 -9.16 0.07 -14.44
N MET A 139 -10.40 -0.15 -13.96
CA MET A 139 -11.56 -0.18 -14.87
C MET A 139 -12.33 1.12 -14.65
N SER A 140 -12.13 2.06 -15.57
CA SER A 140 -12.94 3.27 -15.69
C SER A 140 -14.42 2.86 -15.62
N ALA A 141 -15.24 3.54 -14.83
CA ALA A 141 -16.67 3.22 -14.62
C ALA A 141 -17.50 3.14 -15.93
N GLU A 142 -16.89 3.54 -17.03
CA GLU A 142 -17.31 3.51 -18.43
C GLU A 142 -17.25 2.09 -19.01
N GLU A 143 -16.21 1.30 -18.73
CA GLU A 143 -16.08 -0.08 -19.21
C GLU A 143 -17.03 -1.04 -18.49
N ALA A 144 -17.29 -0.80 -17.21
CA ALA A 144 -18.29 -1.56 -16.45
C ALA A 144 -19.71 -1.40 -17.03
N ARG A 145 -20.03 -0.23 -17.59
CA ARG A 145 -21.32 0.00 -18.27
C ARG A 145 -21.38 -0.63 -19.66
N LEU A 146 -20.27 -0.67 -20.38
CA LEU A 146 -20.20 -1.32 -21.70
C LEU A 146 -20.33 -2.85 -21.60
N LEU A 147 -19.91 -3.46 -20.48
CA LEU A 147 -20.09 -4.89 -20.24
C LEU A 147 -21.53 -5.27 -19.89
N ASP A 148 -22.26 -4.42 -19.17
CA ASP A 148 -23.66 -4.64 -18.80
C ASP A 148 -24.57 -4.66 -20.05
N ASP A 149 -24.40 -3.66 -20.93
CA ASP A 149 -25.17 -3.51 -22.18
C ASP A 149 -24.93 -4.68 -23.17
N ALA A 150 -23.70 -5.17 -23.27
CA ALA A 150 -23.35 -6.29 -24.16
C ALA A 150 -23.92 -7.66 -23.71
N THR A 151 -24.32 -7.80 -22.45
CA THR A 151 -24.92 -9.05 -21.95
C THR A 151 -26.45 -9.10 -22.05
N GLU A 152 -27.13 -7.96 -22.21
CA GLU A 152 -28.57 -7.94 -22.46
C GLU A 152 -28.95 -8.41 -23.88
N GLU A 153 -28.07 -8.28 -24.88
CA GLU A 153 -28.40 -8.68 -26.26
C GLU A 153 -28.37 -10.21 -26.49
N ILE A 154 -27.65 -10.98 -25.67
CA ILE A 154 -27.46 -12.42 -25.91
C ILE A 154 -28.60 -13.27 -25.33
N TRP A 155 -29.37 -12.75 -24.36
CA TRP A 155 -30.48 -13.48 -23.74
C TRP A 155 -31.86 -13.23 -24.37
N GLY A 156 -31.96 -12.34 -25.36
CA GLY A 156 -33.20 -12.06 -26.10
C GLY A 156 -33.50 -13.01 -27.27
N GLN A 157 -32.53 -13.80 -27.74
CA GLN A 157 -32.68 -14.69 -28.92
C GLN A 157 -32.72 -16.17 -28.55
N HIS A 158 -33.63 -16.59 -27.68
CA HIS A 158 -34.09 -17.98 -27.72
C HIS A 158 -35.58 -18.11 -27.33
N SER A 159 -36.44 -17.44 -28.11
CA SER A 159 -37.86 -17.81 -28.18
C SER A 159 -38.03 -19.02 -29.10
N ALA A 160 -38.07 -20.20 -28.48
CA ALA A 160 -38.60 -21.51 -28.90
C ALA A 160 -38.71 -21.89 -30.40
N PRO A 161 -38.21 -23.07 -30.79
CA PRO A 161 -38.91 -23.95 -31.72
C PRO A 161 -39.74 -25.01 -30.98
N GLU A 162 -41.00 -25.11 -31.37
CA GLU A 162 -42.05 -25.98 -30.82
C GLU A 162 -41.65 -27.47 -30.79
N PHE A 163 -41.57 -28.06 -29.59
CA PHE A 163 -41.45 -29.50 -29.40
C PHE A 163 -42.84 -30.14 -29.57
N LYS A 164 -43.11 -30.70 -30.76
CA LYS A 164 -44.33 -31.45 -31.06
C LYS A 164 -44.14 -32.91 -30.63
N TRP A 165 -44.87 -33.35 -29.61
CA TRP A 165 -45.15 -34.77 -29.39
C TRP A 165 -46.26 -35.18 -30.36
N ASP A 166 -46.00 -36.10 -31.29
CA ASP A 166 -47.05 -36.83 -32.02
C ASP A 166 -47.09 -38.25 -31.44
N ASP A 167 -48.32 -38.71 -31.20
CA ASP A 167 -48.74 -39.96 -30.55
C ASP A 167 -48.51 -41.20 -31.43
#